data_AF-A0A1S3QEQ3-F1
#
_entry.id   AF-A0A1S3QEQ3-F1
#
_cell.length_a   1.000
_cell.length_b   1.000
_cell.length_c   1.000
_cell.angle_alpha   90.00
_cell.angle_beta   90.00
_cell.angle_gamma   90.00
#
_symmetry.space_group_name_H-M   'P 1'
#
loop_
_entity.id
_entity.type
_entity.pdbx_description
1 polymer ?
#
loop_
_entity_poly.entity_id
_entity_poly.type
_entity_poly.pdbx_seq_one_letter_code
_entity_poly.pdbx_strand_id
1 'polypeptide(L)'
;MAEDTGYRAEDKGYRAEDTGYRAEDTGYRAEDTGYRAEDTGYRAEDTGYRAEDKGYRAEDTGYRAQDTGYRAKDTGYMAENTGYRAEDKGYRAEDTGYRAEDTGYMAEDRGYRAEDTGYRAEVTGYRAEVAGLRIQDTGLRIQVTGLRIQVTGLRIQVTGLRIQVTGLRIQVTGLRIKVTGLRIQVTGLRIQVTGLRIQG
;
A
#
# COMPACT_ATOMS: atom_id res chain seq x y z
N MET A 1 30.50 8.14 15.73
CA MET A 1 29.20 7.96 16.41
C MET A 1 29.00 9.24 17.15
N ALA A 2 28.02 10.00 16.70
CA ALA A 2 27.53 11.18 17.36
C ALA A 2 26.21 10.76 18.06
N GLU A 3 25.98 11.30 19.24
CA GLU A 3 24.89 10.92 20.15
C GLU A 3 24.57 12.16 21.01
N ASP A 4 23.36 12.69 20.89
CA ASP A 4 22.87 13.81 21.68
C ASP A 4 21.48 13.51 22.28
N THR A 5 21.23 14.09 23.46
CA THR A 5 19.95 13.98 24.14
C THR A 5 19.45 15.34 24.57
N GLY A 6 18.24 15.70 24.17
CA GLY A 6 17.75 17.04 24.46
C GLY A 6 16.36 17.38 23.95
N TYR A 7 16.00 18.65 24.10
CA TYR A 7 14.78 19.15 23.48
C TYR A 7 14.92 19.19 21.95
N ARG A 8 16.14 19.50 21.47
CA ARG A 8 16.51 19.44 20.06
C ARG A 8 17.92 18.88 19.95
N ALA A 9 18.09 17.89 19.09
CA ALA A 9 19.33 17.21 18.75
C ALA A 9 19.49 17.24 17.21
N GLU A 10 20.71 17.38 16.71
CA GLU A 10 21.04 17.42 15.27
C GLU A 10 22.51 17.02 15.09
N ASP A 11 22.75 15.84 14.55
CA ASP A 11 24.07 15.29 14.33
C ASP A 11 24.35 14.95 12.86
N LYS A 12 25.65 14.97 12.51
CA LYS A 12 26.15 14.66 11.16
C LYS A 12 27.32 13.73 11.24
N GLY A 13 27.28 12.62 10.52
CA GLY A 13 28.40 11.70 10.50
C GLY A 13 28.18 10.39 9.79
N TYR A 14 29.08 9.44 10.02
CA TYR A 14 28.90 8.09 9.53
C TYR A 14 27.79 7.34 10.29
N ARG A 15 27.67 7.61 11.59
CA ARG A 15 26.65 7.07 12.49
C ARG A 15 26.24 8.16 13.49
N ALA A 16 24.96 8.44 13.57
CA ALA A 16 24.33 9.39 14.48
C ALA A 16 23.10 8.72 15.12
N GLU A 17 22.84 8.99 16.40
CA GLU A 17 21.78 8.39 17.21
C GLU A 17 21.32 9.38 18.28
N ASP A 18 20.20 10.05 18.05
CA ASP A 18 19.72 11.10 18.94
C ASP A 18 18.40 10.74 19.64
N THR A 19 18.19 11.31 20.82
CA THR A 19 16.92 11.18 21.55
C THR A 19 16.40 12.53 22.03
N GLY A 20 15.17 12.87 21.67
CA GLY A 20 14.65 14.17 22.07
C GLY A 20 13.18 14.45 21.76
N TYR A 21 12.77 15.70 22.00
CA TYR A 21 11.48 16.15 21.48
C TYR A 21 11.55 16.32 19.95
N ARG A 22 12.70 16.79 19.44
CA ARG A 22 13.03 16.87 18.03
C ARG A 22 14.46 16.38 17.79
N ALA A 23 14.64 15.41 16.91
CA ALA A 23 15.92 14.85 16.51
C ALA A 23 15.99 14.86 14.97
N GLU A 24 17.15 15.17 14.40
CA GLU A 24 17.33 15.45 12.97
C GLU A 24 18.76 15.08 12.55
N ASP A 25 18.97 13.86 12.05
CA ASP A 25 20.31 13.38 11.74
C ASP A 25 20.56 13.21 10.24
N THR A 26 21.85 13.39 9.86
CA THR A 26 22.29 13.11 8.49
C THR A 26 23.55 12.26 8.48
N GLY A 27 23.49 11.09 7.83
CA GLY A 27 24.64 10.21 7.81
C GLY A 27 24.57 8.99 6.90
N TYR A 28 25.52 8.08 7.10
CA TYR A 28 25.39 6.74 6.48
C TYR A 28 24.36 5.91 7.24
N ARG A 29 24.35 6.02 8.57
CA ARG A 29 23.35 5.44 9.48
C ARG A 29 22.88 6.53 10.45
N ALA A 30 21.57 6.69 10.58
CA ALA A 30 20.92 7.64 11.48
C ALA A 30 19.76 6.88 12.15
N GLU A 31 19.58 7.03 13.46
CA GLU A 31 18.57 6.32 14.25
C GLU A 31 18.08 7.20 15.40
N ASP A 32 16.93 7.84 15.22
CA ASP A 32 16.44 8.82 16.19
C ASP A 32 15.18 8.36 16.92
N THR A 33 15.05 8.81 18.17
CA THR A 33 13.84 8.59 18.96
C THR A 33 13.29 9.89 19.51
N GLY A 34 12.02 10.19 19.23
CA GLY A 34 11.44 11.41 19.75
C GLY A 34 9.96 11.66 19.52
N TYR A 35 9.51 12.87 19.83
CA TYR A 35 8.18 13.30 19.39
C TYR A 35 8.18 13.56 17.88
N ARG A 36 9.28 14.13 17.36
CA ARG A 36 9.57 14.31 15.94
C ARG A 36 11.00 13.86 15.66
N ALA A 37 11.17 12.95 14.72
CA ALA A 37 12.47 12.45 14.26
C ALA A 37 12.47 12.56 12.72
N GLU A 38 13.58 12.99 12.13
CA GLU A 38 13.71 13.24 10.69
C GLU A 38 15.13 12.97 10.21
N ASP A 39 15.35 11.78 9.65
CA ASP A 39 16.68 11.36 9.27
C ASP A 39 16.92 11.27 7.76
N THR A 40 18.15 11.53 7.36
CA THR A 40 18.60 11.36 5.99
C THR A 40 19.88 10.54 5.92
N GLY A 41 19.84 9.39 5.22
CA GLY A 41 21.03 8.59 5.09
C GLY A 41 20.99 7.42 4.11
N TYR A 42 22.01 6.56 4.17
CA TYR A 42 21.92 5.27 3.48
C TYR A 42 20.93 4.35 4.21
N ARG A 43 20.96 4.38 5.54
CA ARG A 43 20.01 3.74 6.45
C ARG A 43 19.54 4.77 7.48
N ALA A 44 18.24 4.98 7.56
CA ALA A 44 17.57 5.87 8.52
C ALA A 44 16.47 5.02 9.20
N GLU A 45 16.36 5.09 10.52
CA GLU A 45 15.40 4.28 11.30
C GLU A 45 14.90 5.07 12.51
N ASP A 46 13.69 5.64 12.41
CA ASP A 46 13.19 6.53 13.44
C ASP A 46 11.98 5.97 14.21
N THR A 47 11.89 6.37 15.48
CA THR A 47 10.75 6.05 16.33
C THR A 47 10.16 7.30 16.98
N GLY A 48 8.88 7.57 16.74
CA GLY A 48 8.27 8.73 17.36
C GLY A 48 6.78 8.94 17.18
N TYR A 49 6.29 10.12 17.58
CA TYR A 49 4.92 10.51 17.22
C TYR A 49 4.84 10.89 15.73
N ARG A 50 5.89 11.52 15.21
CA ARG A 50 6.17 11.75 13.79
C ARG A 50 7.61 11.29 13.50
N ALA A 51 7.76 10.44 12.50
CA ALA A 51 9.03 9.99 11.96
C ALA A 51 8.97 10.20 10.43
N GLU A 52 10.01 10.76 9.83
CA GLU A 52 10.07 11.09 8.41
C GLU A 52 11.47 10.86 7.83
N ASP A 53 11.70 9.68 7.25
CA ASP A 53 13.05 9.29 6.81
C ASP A 53 13.28 9.28 5.30
N LYS A 54 14.54 9.57 4.93
CA LYS A 54 14.99 9.53 3.53
C LYS A 54 16.26 8.73 3.38
N GLY A 55 16.22 7.70 2.54
CA GLY A 55 17.44 6.95 2.29
C GLY A 55 17.39 5.84 1.27
N TYR A 56 18.46 5.04 1.22
CA TYR A 56 18.39 3.78 0.48
C TYR A 56 17.48 2.79 1.20
N ARG A 57 17.56 2.76 2.53
CA ARG A 57 16.66 2.05 3.44
C ARG A 57 16.18 3.04 4.50
N ALA A 58 14.87 3.21 4.61
CA ALA A 58 14.20 4.00 5.63
C ALA A 58 13.17 3.07 6.31
N GLU A 59 13.14 3.06 7.65
CA GLU A 59 12.23 2.22 8.42
C GLU A 59 11.71 2.93 9.67
N ASP A 60 10.49 3.44 9.61
CA ASP A 60 9.93 4.26 10.68
C ASP A 60 8.80 3.61 11.49
N THR A 61 8.73 3.96 12.77
CA THR A 61 7.64 3.57 13.66
C THR A 61 7.03 4.76 14.37
N GLY A 62 5.73 4.99 14.22
CA GLY A 62 5.10 6.09 14.93
C GLY A 62 3.59 6.25 14.83
N TYR A 63 3.06 7.37 15.32
CA TYR A 63 1.66 7.70 15.03
C TYR A 63 1.50 8.13 13.56
N ARG A 64 2.49 8.86 13.04
CA ARG A 64 2.72 9.16 11.63
C ARG A 64 4.15 8.76 11.29
N ALA A 65 4.31 7.93 10.28
CA ALA A 65 5.60 7.54 9.69
C ALA A 65 5.51 7.85 8.19
N GLN A 66 6.56 8.42 7.60
CA GLN A 66 6.60 8.78 6.18
C GLN A 66 8.01 8.64 5.59
N ASP A 67 8.24 7.56 4.85
CA ASP A 67 9.57 7.27 4.32
C ASP A 67 9.68 7.38 2.80
N THR A 68 10.84 7.84 2.35
CA THR A 68 11.21 7.83 0.94
C THR A 68 12.53 7.10 0.73
N GLY A 69 12.52 6.04 -0.09
CA GLY A 69 13.76 5.34 -0.38
C GLY A 69 13.73 4.26 -1.45
N TYR A 70 14.83 3.51 -1.58
CA TYR A 70 14.79 2.30 -2.40
C TYR A 70 13.98 1.20 -1.71
N ARG A 71 14.09 1.12 -0.37
CA ARG A 71 13.22 0.37 0.53
C ARG A 71 12.72 1.31 1.62
N ALA A 72 11.41 1.43 1.76
CA ALA A 72 10.73 2.20 2.78
C ALA A 72 9.79 1.23 3.53
N LYS A 73 9.75 1.26 4.86
CA LYS A 73 8.91 0.37 5.66
C LYS A 73 8.39 1.03 6.93
N ASP A 74 7.08 1.28 6.98
CA ASP A 74 6.55 2.06 8.09
C ASP A 74 5.54 1.26 8.90
N THR A 75 5.51 1.53 10.20
CA THR A 75 4.47 1.02 11.09
C THR A 75 3.88 2.16 11.91
N GLY A 76 2.56 2.38 11.77
CA GLY A 76 1.92 3.43 12.53
C GLY A 76 0.41 3.50 12.48
N TYR A 77 -0.17 4.59 13.00
CA TYR A 77 -1.59 4.85 12.76
C TYR A 77 -1.81 5.34 11.33
N MET A 78 -0.92 6.21 10.85
CA MET A 78 -0.76 6.61 9.45
C MET A 78 0.67 6.28 9.02
N ALA A 79 0.82 5.49 7.96
CA ALA A 79 2.09 5.13 7.33
C ALA A 79 1.96 5.48 5.85
N GLU A 80 2.94 6.19 5.29
CA GLU A 80 2.91 6.64 3.89
C GLU A 80 4.30 6.55 3.24
N ASN A 81 4.53 5.54 2.40
CA ASN A 81 5.84 5.29 1.83
C ASN A 81 5.96 5.45 0.32
N THR A 82 7.14 5.94 -0.10
CA THR A 82 7.49 6.04 -1.52
C THR A 82 8.82 5.35 -1.81
N GLY A 83 8.83 4.38 -2.71
CA GLY A 83 10.09 3.73 -3.08
C GLY A 83 10.07 2.72 -4.19
N TYR A 84 11.19 2.01 -4.39
CA TYR A 84 11.18 0.85 -5.28
C TYR A 84 10.43 -0.33 -4.62
N ARG A 85 10.58 -0.47 -3.30
CA ARG A 85 9.73 -1.29 -2.42
C ARG A 85 9.25 -0.41 -1.27
N ALA A 86 7.95 -0.26 -1.15
CA ALA A 86 7.27 0.33 -0.01
C ALA A 86 6.47 -0.81 0.66
N GLU A 87 6.43 -0.83 2.00
CA GLU A 87 5.67 -1.81 2.78
C GLU A 87 5.15 -1.17 4.07
N ASP A 88 3.86 -0.85 4.13
CA ASP A 88 3.28 -0.15 5.29
C ASP A 88 2.29 -0.96 6.12
N LYS A 89 2.29 -0.69 7.42
CA LYS A 89 1.34 -1.26 8.39
C LYS A 89 0.69 -0.18 9.22
N GLY A 90 -0.63 -0.12 9.19
CA GLY A 90 -1.33 0.81 10.07
C GLY A 90 -2.83 0.81 10.06
N TYR A 91 -3.43 1.83 10.68
CA TYR A 91 -4.86 2.06 10.47
C TYR A 91 -5.10 2.58 9.04
N ARG A 92 -4.23 3.47 8.58
CA ARG A 92 -4.12 3.93 7.20
C ARG A 92 -2.69 3.69 6.72
N ALA A 93 -2.54 2.92 5.66
CA ALA A 93 -1.29 2.64 4.96
C ALA A 93 -1.46 3.13 3.52
N GLU A 94 -0.43 3.79 2.96
CA GLU A 94 -0.43 4.28 1.58
C GLU A 94 0.96 4.16 0.94
N ASP A 95 1.14 3.14 0.10
CA ASP A 95 2.41 2.91 -0.57
C ASP A 95 2.42 3.33 -2.04
N THR A 96 3.50 3.96 -2.47
CA THR A 96 3.80 4.19 -3.90
C THR A 96 5.14 3.59 -4.29
N GLY A 97 5.15 2.69 -5.27
CA GLY A 97 6.41 2.12 -5.73
C GLY A 97 6.39 1.16 -6.91
N TYR A 98 7.52 0.51 -7.17
CA TYR A 98 7.50 -0.62 -8.11
C TYR A 98 6.81 -1.83 -7.48
N ARG A 99 7.06 -2.06 -6.18
CA ARG A 99 6.28 -2.90 -5.28
C ARG A 99 5.77 -2.05 -4.12
N ALA A 100 4.48 -2.13 -3.88
CA ALA A 100 3.76 -1.55 -2.75
C ALA A 100 3.06 -2.72 -2.04
N GLU A 101 3.07 -2.75 -0.71
CA GLU A 101 2.48 -3.84 0.08
C GLU A 101 1.90 -3.32 1.40
N ASP A 102 0.64 -2.90 1.37
CA ASP A 102 -0.03 -2.34 2.54
C ASP A 102 -0.84 -3.34 3.38
N THR A 103 -0.77 -3.20 4.70
CA THR A 103 -1.69 -3.85 5.64
C THR A 103 -2.34 -2.86 6.59
N GLY A 104 -3.68 -2.75 6.56
CA GLY A 104 -4.36 -1.86 7.48
C GLY A 104 -5.88 -1.91 7.50
N TYR A 105 -6.50 -0.95 8.20
CA TYR A 105 -7.95 -0.78 8.07
C TYR A 105 -8.30 -0.15 6.70
N MET A 106 -7.50 0.83 6.28
CA MET A 106 -7.45 1.40 4.93
C MET A 106 -6.03 1.20 4.37
N ALA A 107 -5.95 0.56 3.20
CA ALA A 107 -4.73 0.33 2.44
C ALA A 107 -4.91 0.94 1.05
N GLU A 108 -3.90 1.66 0.54
CA GLU A 108 -3.98 2.35 -0.76
C GLU A 108 -2.64 2.25 -1.53
N ASP A 109 -2.43 1.15 -2.25
CA ASP A 109 -1.21 0.95 -3.03
C ASP A 109 -1.26 1.50 -4.46
N ARG A 110 -0.15 2.10 -4.89
CA ARG A 110 0.14 2.42 -6.29
C ARG A 110 1.46 1.84 -6.75
N GLY A 111 1.43 0.89 -7.69
CA GLY A 111 2.68 0.38 -8.24
C GLY A 111 2.60 -0.54 -9.44
N TYR A 112 3.76 -1.07 -9.87
CA TYR A 112 3.74 -2.12 -10.89
C TYR A 112 3.13 -3.41 -10.32
N ARG A 113 3.50 -3.73 -9.08
CA ARG A 113 2.89 -4.77 -8.25
C ARG A 113 2.42 -4.13 -6.95
N ALA A 114 1.20 -4.43 -6.55
CA ALA A 114 0.58 -3.88 -5.35
C ALA A 114 -0.22 -4.98 -4.64
N GLU A 115 -0.09 -5.05 -3.31
CA GLU A 115 -0.61 -6.14 -2.49
C GLU A 115 -1.24 -5.62 -1.19
N ASP A 116 -2.54 -5.30 -1.23
CA ASP A 116 -3.25 -4.73 -0.09
C ASP A 116 -4.00 -5.79 0.74
N THR A 117 -3.91 -5.66 2.06
CA THR A 117 -4.80 -6.33 3.00
C THR A 117 -5.48 -5.35 3.93
N GLY A 118 -6.82 -5.30 3.91
CA GLY A 118 -7.54 -4.44 4.85
C GLY A 118 -9.06 -4.51 4.84
N TYR A 119 -9.72 -3.69 5.67
CA TYR A 119 -11.17 -3.56 5.62
C TYR A 119 -11.59 -2.89 4.29
N ARG A 120 -10.88 -1.82 3.94
CA ARG A 120 -10.96 -1.12 2.66
C ARG A 120 -9.58 -1.14 2.01
N ALA A 121 -9.52 -1.58 0.76
CA ALA A 121 -8.29 -1.62 -0.01
C ALA A 121 -8.51 -0.98 -1.38
N GLU A 122 -7.57 -0.15 -1.81
CA GLU A 122 -7.59 0.55 -3.09
C GLU A 122 -6.26 0.41 -3.81
N VAL A 123 -6.23 -0.41 -4.87
CA VAL A 123 -5.00 -0.70 -5.59
C VAL A 123 -5.03 -0.16 -7.01
N THR A 124 -3.92 0.43 -7.43
CA THR A 124 -3.63 0.74 -8.84
C THR A 124 -2.33 0.10 -9.28
N GLY A 125 -2.38 -0.83 -10.24
CA GLY A 125 -1.15 -1.41 -10.77
C GLY A 125 -1.25 -2.37 -11.95
N TYR A 126 -0.11 -2.83 -12.46
CA TYR A 126 -0.09 -3.84 -13.53
C TYR A 126 -0.55 -5.21 -12.99
N ARG A 127 -0.09 -5.57 -11.80
CA ARG A 127 -0.51 -6.73 -11.01
C ARG A 127 -1.01 -6.26 -9.65
N ALA A 128 -2.23 -6.65 -9.31
CA ALA A 128 -2.85 -6.34 -8.03
C ALA A 128 -3.33 -7.64 -7.36
N GLU A 129 -2.99 -7.80 -6.08
CA GLU A 129 -3.52 -8.85 -5.21
C GLU A 129 -4.16 -8.18 -3.99
N VAL A 130 -5.47 -8.35 -3.79
CA VAL A 130 -6.18 -7.59 -2.74
C VAL A 130 -7.07 -8.50 -1.89
N ALA A 131 -7.00 -8.32 -0.58
CA ALA A 131 -7.89 -8.96 0.39
C ALA A 131 -8.63 -7.91 1.23
N GLY A 132 -9.96 -7.93 1.21
CA GLY A 132 -10.73 -7.02 2.05
C GLY A 132 -12.25 -7.07 1.92
N LEU A 133 -12.96 -6.36 2.80
CA LEU A 133 -14.43 -6.33 2.77
C LEU A 133 -14.96 -5.39 1.67
N ARG A 134 -14.23 -4.29 1.40
CA ARG A 134 -14.50 -3.34 0.33
C ARG A 134 -13.25 -3.13 -0.51
N ILE A 135 -13.33 -3.45 -1.79
CA ILE A 135 -12.17 -3.42 -2.70
C ILE A 135 -12.48 -2.52 -3.90
N GLN A 136 -11.53 -1.64 -4.22
CA GLN A 136 -11.46 -0.88 -5.46
C GLN A 136 -10.11 -1.20 -6.13
N ASP A 137 -10.14 -1.67 -7.38
CA ASP A 137 -8.91 -2.08 -8.06
C ASP A 137 -8.94 -1.63 -9.52
N THR A 138 -7.80 -1.08 -9.97
CA THR A 138 -7.52 -0.78 -11.37
C THR A 138 -6.22 -1.46 -11.79
N GLY A 139 -6.32 -2.44 -12.72
CA GLY A 139 -5.13 -3.16 -13.17
C GLY A 139 -5.31 -4.13 -14.32
N LEU A 140 -4.18 -4.58 -14.90
CA LEU A 140 -4.19 -5.50 -16.04
C LEU A 140 -4.40 -6.97 -15.63
N ARG A 141 -3.82 -7.37 -14.49
CA ARG A 141 -4.00 -8.68 -13.88
C ARG A 141 -4.35 -8.52 -12.41
N ILE A 142 -5.52 -9.04 -12.04
CA ILE A 142 -6.12 -8.80 -10.74
C ILE A 142 -6.53 -10.13 -10.08
N GLN A 143 -6.17 -10.28 -8.80
CA GLN A 143 -6.64 -11.35 -7.93
C GLN A 143 -7.23 -10.75 -6.65
N VAL A 144 -8.50 -11.01 -6.39
CA VAL A 144 -9.21 -10.39 -5.26
C VAL A 144 -10.02 -11.40 -4.45
N THR A 145 -10.08 -11.15 -3.14
CA THR A 145 -10.94 -11.88 -2.20
C THR A 145 -11.72 -10.89 -1.35
N GLY A 146 -13.06 -10.92 -1.41
CA GLY A 146 -13.86 -9.97 -0.64
C GLY A 146 -15.39 -10.04 -0.80
N LEU A 147 -16.10 -9.26 0.02
CA LEU A 147 -17.58 -9.19 0.00
C LEU A 147 -18.12 -8.26 -1.09
N ARG A 148 -17.51 -7.07 -1.23
CA ARG A 148 -17.90 -6.06 -2.22
C ARG A 148 -16.69 -5.61 -3.01
N ILE A 149 -16.78 -5.75 -4.33
CA ILE A 149 -15.64 -5.54 -5.24
C ILE A 149 -16.08 -4.67 -6.42
N GLN A 150 -15.29 -3.65 -6.73
CA GLN A 150 -15.39 -2.83 -7.94
C GLN A 150 -14.05 -2.87 -8.68
N VAL A 151 -14.07 -3.32 -9.94
CA VAL A 151 -12.83 -3.53 -10.72
C VAL A 151 -12.95 -3.01 -12.14
N THR A 152 -11.84 -2.47 -12.66
CA THR A 152 -11.62 -2.16 -14.09
C THR A 152 -10.36 -2.88 -14.58
N GLY A 153 -10.43 -3.67 -15.66
CA GLY A 153 -9.26 -4.44 -16.12
C GLY A 153 -9.47 -5.47 -17.22
N LEU A 154 -8.36 -6.02 -17.74
CA LEU A 154 -8.31 -6.94 -18.90
C LEU A 154 -8.43 -8.42 -18.50
N ARG A 155 -7.91 -8.81 -17.33
CA ARG A 155 -7.99 -10.17 -16.79
C ARG A 155 -8.23 -10.16 -15.27
N ILE A 156 -9.33 -10.78 -14.84
CA ILE A 156 -9.78 -10.76 -13.44
C ILE A 156 -10.05 -12.19 -12.94
N GLN A 157 -9.54 -12.51 -11.74
CA GLN A 157 -9.86 -13.73 -10.98
C GLN A 157 -10.41 -13.34 -9.59
N VAL A 158 -11.65 -13.73 -9.28
CA VAL A 158 -12.36 -13.30 -8.06
C VAL A 158 -13.02 -14.46 -7.32
N THR A 159 -13.01 -14.39 -6.00
CA THR A 159 -13.85 -15.21 -5.10
C THR A 159 -14.69 -14.28 -4.21
N GLY A 160 -16.05 -14.33 -4.28
CA GLY A 160 -16.90 -13.40 -3.50
C GLY A 160 -18.42 -13.38 -3.81
N LEU A 161 -19.18 -12.62 -3.01
CA LEU A 161 -20.67 -12.58 -3.03
C LEU A 161 -21.27 -11.60 -4.06
N ARG A 162 -20.66 -10.42 -4.25
CA ARG A 162 -21.19 -9.35 -5.11
C ARG A 162 -20.08 -8.65 -5.89
N ILE A 163 -20.25 -8.59 -7.22
CA ILE A 163 -19.24 -8.11 -8.17
C ILE A 163 -19.85 -7.07 -9.13
N GLN A 164 -19.12 -5.98 -9.40
CA GLN A 164 -19.38 -5.02 -10.49
C GLN A 164 -18.09 -4.80 -11.30
N VAL A 165 -18.12 -5.09 -12.60
CA VAL A 165 -16.93 -5.11 -13.48
C VAL A 165 -17.21 -4.47 -14.84
N THR A 166 -16.19 -3.80 -15.38
CA THR A 166 -16.12 -3.32 -16.76
C THR A 166 -14.87 -3.92 -17.45
N GLY A 167 -15.00 -4.84 -18.42
CA GLY A 167 -13.84 -5.51 -19.06
C GLY A 167 -14.11 -6.85 -19.78
N LEU A 168 -13.09 -7.45 -20.43
CA LEU A 168 -13.23 -8.45 -21.52
C LEU A 168 -13.06 -9.94 -21.12
N ARG A 169 -12.56 -10.26 -19.91
CA ARG A 169 -12.41 -11.67 -19.49
C ARG A 169 -12.57 -11.88 -17.98
N ILE A 170 -13.49 -12.77 -17.60
CA ILE A 170 -13.92 -13.01 -16.21
C ILE A 170 -13.79 -14.50 -15.86
N GLN A 171 -13.19 -14.82 -14.70
CA GLN A 171 -13.23 -16.13 -14.06
C GLN A 171 -13.68 -15.95 -12.59
N VAL A 172 -14.84 -16.52 -12.23
CA VAL A 172 -15.51 -16.28 -10.92
C VAL A 172 -16.00 -17.58 -10.30
N THR A 173 -15.96 -17.65 -8.97
CA THR A 173 -16.72 -18.60 -8.14
C THR A 173 -17.60 -17.79 -7.15
N GLY A 174 -18.95 -17.78 -7.32
CA GLY A 174 -19.86 -16.93 -6.52
C GLY A 174 -21.30 -16.75 -7.06
N LEU A 175 -22.17 -16.05 -6.32
CA LEU A 175 -23.65 -16.16 -6.42
C LEU A 175 -24.38 -15.06 -7.25
N ARG A 176 -23.79 -13.88 -7.49
CA ARG A 176 -24.42 -12.79 -8.27
C ARG A 176 -23.41 -11.94 -9.05
N ILE A 177 -23.68 -11.71 -10.34
CA ILE A 177 -22.84 -10.95 -11.28
C ILE A 177 -23.67 -9.88 -12.02
N LYS A 178 -23.14 -8.66 -12.16
CA LYS A 178 -23.62 -7.63 -13.12
C LYS A 178 -22.46 -7.21 -14.03
N VAL A 179 -22.55 -7.47 -15.34
CA VAL A 179 -21.49 -7.22 -16.34
C VAL A 179 -21.99 -6.31 -17.47
N THR A 180 -21.10 -5.48 -17.99
CA THR A 180 -21.24 -4.77 -19.27
C THR A 180 -20.00 -5.05 -20.15
N GLY A 181 -20.16 -5.77 -21.29
CA GLY A 181 -19.07 -6.20 -22.21
C GLY A 181 -18.67 -7.70 -22.09
N LEU A 182 -18.48 -8.44 -23.20
CA LEU A 182 -18.63 -9.91 -23.30
C LEU A 182 -17.33 -10.74 -23.40
N ARG A 183 -17.12 -11.70 -22.47
CA ARG A 183 -17.06 -13.18 -22.67
C ARG A 183 -16.92 -13.86 -21.30
N ILE A 184 -17.81 -14.80 -20.98
CA ILE A 184 -17.96 -15.42 -19.64
C ILE A 184 -17.71 -16.94 -19.72
N GLN A 185 -16.93 -17.50 -18.79
CA GLN A 185 -16.80 -18.94 -18.57
C GLN A 185 -17.13 -19.20 -17.09
N VAL A 186 -18.24 -19.88 -16.80
CA VAL A 186 -18.78 -20.07 -15.43
C VAL A 186 -19.19 -21.53 -15.22
N THR A 187 -18.93 -22.03 -14.02
CA THR A 187 -19.47 -23.28 -13.46
C THR A 187 -20.37 -22.92 -12.26
N GLY A 188 -21.69 -23.13 -12.39
CA GLY A 188 -22.68 -22.97 -11.32
C GLY A 188 -23.34 -21.58 -11.18
N LEU A 189 -24.65 -21.53 -11.51
CA LEU A 189 -25.66 -20.49 -11.17
C LEU A 189 -25.78 -19.16 -11.96
N ARG A 190 -26.98 -18.57 -11.79
CA ARG A 190 -27.84 -17.76 -12.68
C ARG A 190 -27.31 -16.36 -13.04
N ILE A 191 -27.43 -15.96 -14.30
CA ILE A 191 -26.98 -14.66 -14.85
C ILE A 191 -28.19 -13.76 -15.16
N GLN A 192 -28.10 -12.46 -14.85
CA GLN A 192 -29.00 -11.41 -15.36
C GLN A 192 -28.18 -10.44 -16.24
N VAL A 193 -28.45 -10.40 -17.56
CA VAL A 193 -27.80 -9.49 -18.51
C VAL A 193 -28.79 -8.41 -18.95
N THR A 194 -28.36 -7.15 -18.97
CA THR A 194 -29.11 -6.03 -19.57
C THR A 194 -28.22 -5.29 -20.56
N GLY A 195 -28.67 -5.10 -21.82
CA GLY A 195 -28.04 -4.18 -22.79
C GLY A 195 -27.14 -4.80 -23.88
N LEU A 196 -27.45 -5.97 -24.42
CA LEU A 196 -26.66 -6.59 -25.49
C LEU A 196 -27.05 -6.00 -26.87
N ARG A 197 -26.17 -5.18 -27.47
CA ARG A 197 -26.28 -4.77 -28.88
C ARG A 197 -25.28 -5.59 -29.70
N ILE A 198 -25.80 -6.43 -30.59
CA ILE A 198 -25.03 -7.12 -31.62
C ILE A 198 -24.98 -6.19 -32.82
N GLN A 199 -23.78 -5.85 -33.31
CA GLN A 199 -23.60 -5.30 -34.65
C GLN A 199 -22.91 -6.39 -35.49
N GLY A 200 -23.47 -6.64 -36.67
CA GLY A 200 -22.92 -7.58 -37.65
C GLY A 200 -21.69 -7.05 -38.35
#